data_AF-A0AAW2Z436-F1
#
_entry.id   AF-A0AAW2Z436-F1
#
_cell.length_a   1.000
_cell.length_b   1.000
_cell.length_c   1.000
_cell.angle_alpha   90.00
_cell.angle_beta   90.00
_cell.angle_gamma   90.00
#
_symmetry.space_group_name_H-M   'P 1'
#
loop_
_entity.id
_entity.type
_entity.pdbx_description
1 polymer ?
#
loop_
_entity_poly.entity_id
_entity_poly.type
_entity_poly.pdbx_seq_one_letter_code
_entity_poly.pdbx_strand_id
1 'polypeptide(L)'
;MKFFTQLPIDTQMNIERLLHENDLNQNGLIEGHELRNILNILGMNLTEEDFHDAMVQIDTDNNNVLDMEECKEFFALCYLEAQD
;
A
#
# COMPACT_ATOMS: atom_id res chain seq x y z
N MET A 1 -18.64 7.98 -2.49
CA MET A 1 -17.66 9.03 -2.13
C MET A 1 -16.53 8.96 -3.16
N LYS A 2 -16.30 10.00 -3.97
CA LYS A 2 -15.22 10.01 -4.95
C LYS A 2 -13.98 10.66 -4.34
N PHE A 3 -13.14 9.86 -3.69
CA PHE A 3 -11.80 10.28 -3.21
C PHE A 3 -10.66 9.84 -4.14
N PHE A 4 -10.94 8.99 -5.14
CA PHE A 4 -9.91 8.32 -5.94
C PHE A 4 -9.52 9.02 -7.26
N THR A 5 -10.05 10.22 -7.55
CA THR A 5 -9.89 10.85 -8.88
C THR A 5 -8.50 11.40 -9.19
N GLN A 6 -7.51 11.20 -8.32
CA GLN A 6 -6.16 11.75 -8.49
C GLN A 6 -5.03 10.71 -8.48
N LEU A 7 -5.28 9.45 -8.86
CA LEU A 7 -4.23 8.49 -9.20
C LEU A 7 -4.06 8.40 -10.73
N PRO A 8 -3.27 9.27 -11.37
CA PRO A 8 -3.00 9.17 -12.81
C PRO A 8 -2.05 8.01 -13.13
N ILE A 9 -2.60 7.04 -13.87
CA ILE A 9 -2.02 6.30 -15.01
C ILE A 9 -0.53 5.94 -14.88
N ASP A 10 -0.19 5.12 -13.89
CA ASP A 10 0.83 4.04 -13.95
C ASP A 10 0.95 3.43 -12.54
N THR A 11 -0.19 3.02 -11.96
CA THR A 11 -0.28 2.56 -10.57
C THR A 11 0.77 1.49 -10.28
N GLN A 12 1.02 0.58 -11.24
CA GLN A 12 2.03 -0.46 -11.15
C GLN A 12 3.47 0.10 -11.14
N MET A 13 3.80 1.04 -12.03
CA MET A 13 5.15 1.64 -12.10
C MET A 13 5.44 2.56 -10.91
N ASN A 14 4.43 3.24 -10.37
CA ASN A 14 4.60 4.09 -9.20
C ASN A 14 4.71 3.27 -7.91
N ILE A 15 3.99 2.16 -7.76
CA ILE A 15 4.10 1.31 -6.57
C ILE A 15 5.47 0.69 -6.49
N GLU A 16 5.98 0.06 -7.55
CA GLU A 16 7.33 -0.55 -7.49
C GLU A 16 8.41 0.48 -7.19
N ARG A 17 8.30 1.69 -7.72
CA ARG A 17 9.20 2.80 -7.37
C ARG A 17 9.04 3.27 -5.93
N LEU A 18 7.82 3.42 -5.43
CA LEU A 18 7.57 3.85 -4.06
C LEU A 18 8.02 2.82 -3.05
N LEU A 19 7.79 1.53 -3.32
CA LEU A 19 8.30 0.43 -2.51
C LEU A 19 9.82 0.46 -2.51
N HIS A 20 10.47 0.63 -3.66
CA HIS A 20 11.94 0.75 -3.73
C HIS A 20 12.47 1.99 -3.00
N GLU A 21 11.82 3.15 -3.15
CA GLU A 21 12.23 4.40 -2.53
C GLU A 21 11.97 4.43 -1.01
N ASN A 22 11.03 3.63 -0.51
CA ASN A 22 10.69 3.52 0.91
C ASN A 22 11.24 2.26 1.59
N ASP A 23 11.78 1.30 0.85
CA ASP A 23 12.55 0.17 1.37
C ASP A 23 13.92 0.68 1.88
N LEU A 24 13.92 1.24 3.09
CA LEU A 24 15.07 1.94 3.68
C LEU A 24 16.23 1.00 3.98
N ASN A 25 15.94 -0.27 4.21
CA ASN A 25 16.91 -1.30 4.58
C ASN A 25 17.27 -2.22 3.39
N GLN A 26 16.63 -2.02 2.22
CA GLN A 26 16.81 -2.81 0.99
C GLN A 26 16.61 -4.31 1.22
N ASN A 27 15.73 -4.66 2.15
CA ASN A 27 15.43 -6.06 2.45
C ASN A 27 14.30 -6.61 1.56
N GLY A 28 13.65 -5.77 0.75
CA GLY A 28 12.52 -6.13 -0.11
C GLY A 28 11.19 -6.31 0.63
N LEU A 29 11.13 -5.88 1.90
CA LEU A 29 9.98 -5.95 2.80
C LEU A 29 9.63 -4.53 3.24
N ILE A 30 8.35 -4.27 3.42
CA ILE A 30 7.82 -2.98 3.83
C ILE A 30 7.21 -3.15 5.20
N GLU A 31 7.78 -2.50 6.21
CA GLU A 31 7.19 -2.47 7.53
C GLU A 31 5.92 -1.62 7.53
N GLY A 32 4.96 -1.88 8.43
CA GLY A 32 3.71 -1.12 8.47
C GLY A 32 3.89 0.41 8.58
N HIS A 33 4.97 0.86 9.23
CA HIS A 33 5.29 2.29 9.29
C HIS A 33 5.76 2.87 7.94
N GLU A 34 6.47 2.08 7.12
CA GLU A 34 6.90 2.44 5.77
C GLU A 34 5.71 2.45 4.81
N LEU A 35 4.82 1.45 4.91
CA LEU A 35 3.56 1.44 4.15
C LEU A 35 2.73 2.68 4.43
N ARG A 36 2.64 3.10 5.70
CA ARG A 36 1.94 4.33 6.08
C ARG A 36 2.58 5.57 5.47
N ASN A 37 3.90 5.59 5.29
CA ASN A 37 4.58 6.67 4.57
C ASN A 37 4.20 6.67 3.08
N ILE A 38 4.20 5.50 2.42
CA ILE A 38 3.78 5.35 1.02
C ILE A 38 2.34 5.83 0.82
N LEU A 39 1.42 5.43 1.70
CA LEU A 39 0.03 5.87 1.68
C LEU A 39 -0.11 7.39 1.78
N ASN A 40 0.65 8.03 2.68
CA ASN A 40 0.70 9.49 2.79
C ASN A 40 1.25 10.16 1.52
N ILE A 41 2.30 9.59 0.91
CA ILE A 41 2.88 10.09 -0.35
C ILE A 41 1.85 9.99 -1.50
N LEU A 42 1.07 8.91 -1.52
CA LEU A 42 -0.03 8.71 -2.47
C LEU A 42 -1.25 9.61 -2.18
N GLY A 43 -1.22 10.37 -1.08
CA GLY A 43 -2.34 11.20 -0.65
C GLY A 43 -3.53 10.40 -0.09
N MET A 44 -3.31 9.11 0.21
CA MET A 44 -4.29 8.27 0.87
C MET A 44 -4.22 8.47 2.38
N ASN A 45 -5.28 9.03 2.93
CA ASN A 45 -5.37 9.33 4.35
C ASN A 45 -6.23 8.26 5.04
N LEU A 46 -5.60 7.13 5.37
CA LEU A 46 -6.24 6.05 6.12
C LEU A 46 -6.18 6.32 7.63
N THR A 47 -7.25 6.00 8.36
CA THR A 47 -7.20 6.06 9.83
C THR A 47 -6.26 4.96 10.36
N GLU A 48 -5.92 4.99 11.65
CA GLU A 48 -5.14 3.89 12.25
C GLU A 48 -5.92 2.57 12.20
N GLU A 49 -7.25 2.63 12.35
CA GLU A 49 -8.13 1.47 12.29
C GLU A 49 -8.20 0.89 10.88
N ASP A 50 -8.50 1.72 9.86
CA ASP A 50 -8.53 1.26 8.46
C ASP A 50 -7.18 0.69 8.01
N PHE A 51 -6.08 1.30 8.47
CA PHE A 51 -4.73 0.83 8.17
C PHE A 51 -4.44 -0.52 8.84
N HIS A 52 -4.88 -0.70 10.09
CA HIS A 52 -4.72 -1.95 10.81
C HIS A 52 -5.55 -3.07 10.16
N ASP A 53 -6.80 -2.79 9.81
CA ASP A 53 -7.67 -3.75 9.11
C ASP A 53 -7.11 -4.11 7.74
N ALA A 54 -6.58 -3.14 6.99
CA ALA A 54 -5.88 -3.39 5.74
C ALA A 54 -4.69 -4.31 5.97
N MET A 55 -3.77 -3.95 6.88
CA MET A 55 -2.61 -4.77 7.23
C MET A 55 -3.01 -6.20 7.56
N VAL A 56 -3.98 -6.42 8.44
CA VAL A 56 -4.43 -7.77 8.85
C VAL A 56 -5.02 -8.57 7.68
N GLN A 57 -5.63 -7.91 6.70
CA GLN A 57 -6.16 -8.60 5.51
C GLN A 57 -5.08 -9.00 4.51
N ILE A 58 -4.00 -8.22 4.39
CA ILE A 58 -2.97 -8.42 3.37
C ILE A 58 -1.78 -9.22 3.93
N ASP A 59 -1.43 -9.01 5.20
CA ASP A 59 -0.38 -9.72 5.95
C ASP A 59 -0.84 -11.17 6.21
N THR A 60 -0.72 -11.99 5.18
CA THR A 60 -1.23 -13.37 5.21
C THR A 60 -0.37 -14.28 6.07
N ASP A 61 0.92 -13.98 6.19
CA ASP A 61 1.86 -14.74 7.01
C ASP A 61 1.97 -14.21 8.45
N ASN A 62 1.31 -13.08 8.75
CA ASN A 62 1.25 -12.41 10.05
C ASN A 62 2.63 -12.02 10.58
N ASN A 63 3.57 -11.72 9.68
CA ASN A 63 4.93 -11.34 10.04
C ASN A 63 5.04 -9.83 10.40
N ASN A 64 3.93 -9.07 10.30
CA ASN A 64 3.82 -7.62 10.53
C ASN A 64 4.64 -6.74 9.55
N VAL A 65 5.08 -7.33 8.45
CA VAL A 65 5.71 -6.67 7.31
C VAL A 65 4.98 -7.12 6.05
N LEU A 66 5.09 -6.35 4.96
CA LEU A 66 4.51 -6.74 3.69
C LEU A 66 5.64 -6.99 2.70
N ASP A 67 5.64 -8.14 2.08
CA ASP A 67 6.54 -8.37 0.95
C ASP A 67 6.02 -7.66 -0.33
N MET A 68 6.86 -7.68 -1.36
CA MET A 68 6.53 -7.06 -2.66
C MET A 68 5.27 -7.64 -3.30
N GLU A 69 4.94 -8.92 -3.07
CA GLU A 69 3.73 -9.54 -3.60
C GLU A 69 2.50 -9.10 -2.81
N GLU A 70 2.57 -9.15 -1.48
CA GLU A 70 1.52 -8.67 -0.58
C GLU A 70 1.19 -7.19 -0.80
N CYS A 71 2.21 -6.33 -0.93
CA CYS A 71 2.01 -4.92 -1.30
C CYS A 71 1.26 -4.77 -2.63
N LYS A 72 1.65 -5.53 -3.67
CA LYS A 72 0.99 -5.46 -4.99
C LYS A 72 -0.48 -5.87 -4.89
N GLU A 73 -0.75 -6.90 -4.10
CA GLU A 73 -2.11 -7.41 -3.89
C GLU A 73 -2.98 -6.37 -3.16
N PHE A 74 -2.46 -5.70 -2.14
CA PHE A 74 -3.15 -4.59 -1.47
C PHE A 74 -3.56 -3.48 -2.44
N PHE A 75 -2.62 -2.97 -3.24
CA PHE A 75 -2.93 -1.91 -4.17
C PHE A 75 -3.88 -2.36 -5.29
N ALA A 76 -3.82 -3.63 -5.69
CA ALA A 76 -4.76 -4.23 -6.63
C ALA A 76 -6.18 -4.29 -6.03
N LEU A 77 -6.33 -4.70 -4.77
CA LEU A 77 -7.60 -4.72 -4.04
C LEU A 77 -8.19 -3.31 -3.92
N CYS A 78 -7.37 -2.33 -3.51
CA CYS A 78 -7.77 -0.93 -3.43
C CYS A 78 -8.25 -0.37 -4.78
N TYR A 79 -7.69 -0.84 -5.90
CA TYR A 79 -8.09 -0.41 -7.24
C TYR A 79 -9.42 -1.04 -7.69
N LEU A 80 -9.69 -2.29 -7.31
CA LEU A 80 -10.92 -2.99 -7.67
C LEU A 80 -12.14 -2.46 -6.92
N GLU A 81 -12.00 -2.10 -5.64
CA GLU A 81 -13.11 -1.53 -4.86
C GLU A 81 -13.49 -0.10 -5.28
N ALA A 82 -12.59 0.62 -5.97
CA ALA A 82 -12.85 1.98 -6.43
C ALA A 82 -13.78 2.07 -7.66
N GLN A 83 -14.22 0.95 -8.23
CA GLN A 83 -14.99 0.89 -9.48
C GLN A 83 -16.49 0.54 -9.31
N ASP A 84 -17.00 0.39 -8.08
CA ASP A 84 -18.44 0.23 -7.77
C ASP A 84 -19.16 1.57 -7.46
#